data_AF-A0A6G2XC96-F1
#
_entry.id   AF-A0A6G2XC96-F1
#
_cell.length_a   1.000
_cell.length_b   1.000
_cell.length_c   1.000
_cell.angle_alpha   90.00
_cell.angle_beta   90.00
_cell.angle_gamma   90.00
#
_symmetry.space_group_name_H-M   'P 1'
#
loop_
_entity.id
_entity.type
_entity.pdbx_description
1 polymer ?
#
loop_
_entity_poly.entity_id
_entity_poly.type
_entity_poly.pdbx_seq_one_letter_code
_entity_poly.pdbx_strand_id
1 'polypeptide(L)'
;MTNWTPKLTNVAGTDGTTASGRYAVSNGVCTFTAMIVARKETKAASGAGFGLTLPVPAASGVRYTFQLELDGRNADNGVWTGEAHIFAGSDGTKIDRLRVTSGSNGAALQNIDHFYGDAEGAAEAEIVTVTGSYPVA
;
A
#
# COMPACT_ATOMS: atom_id res chain seq x y z
N MET A 1 -11.49 0.08 -17.51
CA MET A 1 -10.66 0.39 -16.32
C MET A 1 -10.32 1.86 -16.35
N THR A 2 -10.44 2.53 -15.21
CA THR A 2 -10.16 3.95 -15.02
C THR A 2 -8.82 4.11 -14.30
N ASN A 3 -8.01 5.09 -14.70
CA ASN A 3 -6.76 5.39 -14.01
C ASN A 3 -7.07 6.20 -12.75
N TRP A 4 -6.33 5.94 -11.67
CA TRP A 4 -6.29 6.82 -10.51
C TRP A 4 -4.84 6.95 -10.03
N THR A 5 -4.54 8.03 -9.31
CA THR A 5 -3.23 8.21 -8.68
C THR A 5 -3.37 7.85 -7.20
N PRO A 6 -2.86 6.69 -6.75
CA PRO A 6 -2.83 6.37 -5.33
C PRO A 6 -1.95 7.38 -4.58
N LYS A 7 -2.35 7.74 -3.37
CA LYS A 7 -1.57 8.58 -2.46
C LYS A 7 -1.25 7.83 -1.19
N LEU A 8 0.00 7.92 -0.75
CA LEU A 8 0.40 7.48 0.58
C LEU A 8 -0.08 8.50 1.63
N THR A 9 -0.87 8.05 2.61
CA THR A 9 -1.55 8.95 3.57
C THR A 9 -0.59 9.71 4.49
N ASN A 10 0.64 9.20 4.67
CA ASN A 10 1.67 9.81 5.51
C ASN A 10 2.76 10.55 4.74
N VAL A 11 2.56 10.77 3.43
CA VAL A 11 3.49 11.52 2.58
C VAL A 11 2.74 12.63 1.85
N ALA A 12 3.28 13.84 1.91
CA ALA A 12 2.76 15.01 1.19
C ALA A 12 3.11 15.02 -0.31
N GLY A 13 3.89 14.05 -0.82
CA GLY A 13 4.14 13.85 -2.25
C GLY A 13 5.48 14.39 -2.79
N THR A 14 6.55 14.43 -1.99
CA THR A 14 7.88 14.95 -2.45
C THR A 14 9.08 14.09 -2.05
N ASP A 15 8.87 12.81 -1.74
CA ASP A 15 9.91 11.83 -1.40
C ASP A 15 10.46 11.08 -2.64
N GLY A 16 10.08 11.47 -3.86
CA GLY A 16 10.50 10.76 -5.07
C GLY A 16 9.76 9.44 -5.31
N THR A 17 8.67 9.18 -4.57
CA THR A 17 7.74 8.11 -4.90
C THR A 17 6.98 8.43 -6.19
N THR A 18 6.72 7.40 -6.99
CA THR A 18 5.78 7.47 -8.11
C THR A 18 4.68 6.46 -7.87
N ALA A 19 3.43 6.88 -8.01
CA ALA A 19 2.28 6.04 -7.76
C ALA A 19 1.40 5.94 -9.01
N SER A 20 0.88 4.75 -9.27
CA SER A 20 -0.05 4.51 -10.38
C SER A 20 -1.09 3.47 -9.98
N GLY A 21 -2.31 3.61 -10.47
CA GLY A 21 -3.36 2.65 -10.21
C GLY A 21 -4.39 2.55 -11.32
N ARG A 22 -5.01 1.37 -11.43
CA ARG A 22 -6.15 1.10 -12.34
C ARG A 22 -7.29 0.38 -11.67
N TYR A 23 -8.48 0.95 -11.69
CA TYR A 23 -9.66 0.39 -11.05
C TYR A 23 -10.80 0.18 -12.04
N ALA A 24 -11.76 -0.64 -11.64
CA ALA A 24 -13.04 -0.78 -12.30
C ALA A 24 -14.14 -0.91 -11.25
N VAL A 25 -15.28 -0.29 -11.51
CA VAL A 25 -16.48 -0.46 -10.70
C VAL A 25 -17.52 -1.20 -11.54
N SER A 26 -18.05 -2.30 -11.02
CA SER A 26 -19.13 -3.05 -11.64
C SER A 26 -20.02 -3.64 -10.54
N ASN A 27 -21.34 -3.52 -10.70
CA ASN A 27 -22.33 -4.05 -9.77
C ASN A 27 -22.07 -3.65 -8.29
N GLY A 28 -21.69 -2.39 -8.06
CA GLY A 28 -21.40 -1.87 -6.72
C GLY A 28 -20.10 -2.38 -6.10
N VAL A 29 -19.24 -3.07 -6.85
CA VAL A 29 -17.92 -3.53 -6.37
C VAL A 29 -16.82 -2.79 -7.13
N CYS A 30 -15.90 -2.18 -6.38
CA CYS A 30 -14.65 -1.64 -6.90
C CYS A 30 -13.57 -2.73 -6.86
N THR A 31 -12.89 -2.97 -7.97
CA THR A 31 -11.67 -3.79 -8.05
C THR A 31 -10.52 -2.89 -8.47
N PHE A 32 -9.36 -3.01 -7.82
CA PHE A 32 -8.24 -2.10 -8.02
C PHE A 32 -6.88 -2.80 -7.93
N THR A 33 -5.90 -2.23 -8.64
CA THR A 33 -4.47 -2.51 -8.50
C THR A 33 -3.71 -1.20 -8.37
N ALA A 34 -3.00 -1.04 -7.26
CA ALA A 34 -2.18 0.12 -6.96
C ALA A 34 -0.71 -0.29 -6.95
N MET A 35 0.16 0.53 -7.53
CA MET A 35 1.61 0.36 -7.47
C MET A 35 2.26 1.65 -6.98
N ILE A 36 3.16 1.52 -6.01
CA ILE A 36 4.03 2.60 -5.53
C ILE A 36 5.47 2.19 -5.79
N VAL A 37 6.24 3.08 -6.39
CA VAL A 37 7.67 2.91 -6.66
C VAL A 37 8.42 3.99 -5.89
N ALA A 38 9.12 3.60 -4.82
CA ALA A 38 9.95 4.49 -4.01
C ALA A 38 11.38 4.49 -4.57
N ARG A 39 11.75 5.58 -5.26
CA ARG A 39 13.11 5.76 -5.81
C ARG A 39 14.08 6.39 -4.83
N LYS A 40 13.56 7.01 -3.77
CA LYS A 40 14.35 7.54 -2.67
C LYS A 40 13.81 7.03 -1.35
N GLU A 41 14.65 7.09 -0.34
CA GLU A 41 14.27 6.76 1.02
C GLU A 41 12.98 7.50 1.44
N THR A 42 12.00 6.75 1.93
CA THR A 42 10.67 7.22 2.30
C THR A 42 10.26 6.62 3.64
N LYS A 43 10.15 7.45 4.68
CA LYS A 43 9.81 7.02 6.05
C LYS A 43 8.40 7.45 6.45
N ALA A 44 7.71 6.61 7.22
CA ALA A 44 6.40 6.96 7.73
C ALA A 44 6.54 8.07 8.78
N ALA A 45 5.78 9.16 8.61
CA ALA A 45 5.76 10.28 9.57
C ALA A 45 5.16 9.91 10.95
N SER A 46 4.63 8.70 11.11
CA SER A 46 4.06 8.19 12.36
C SER A 46 4.49 6.74 12.60
N GLY A 47 4.48 6.30 13.87
CA GLY A 47 4.74 4.90 14.23
C GLY A 47 3.68 3.89 13.77
N ALA A 48 2.64 4.35 13.06
CA ALA A 48 1.60 3.50 12.50
C ALA A 48 1.95 2.96 11.09
N GLY A 49 3.07 3.37 10.48
CA GLY A 49 3.44 2.97 9.12
C GLY A 49 2.65 3.70 8.04
N PHE A 50 2.69 3.24 6.79
CA PHE A 50 1.98 3.86 5.66
C PHE A 50 0.54 3.35 5.46
N GLY A 51 -0.32 4.23 4.93
CA GLY A 51 -1.64 3.92 4.40
C GLY A 51 -1.78 4.36 2.94
N LEU A 52 -2.84 3.95 2.26
CA LEU A 52 -3.05 4.19 0.82
C LEU A 52 -4.46 4.72 0.54
N THR A 53 -4.61 5.76 -0.25
CA THR A 53 -5.94 6.23 -0.68
C THR A 53 -6.59 5.26 -1.67
N LEU A 54 -7.86 4.92 -1.40
CA LEU A 54 -8.70 4.12 -2.27
C LEU A 54 -9.27 4.96 -3.44
N PRO A 55 -9.52 4.36 -4.60
CA PRO A 55 -10.08 5.07 -5.77
C PRO A 55 -11.53 5.52 -5.58
N VAL A 56 -12.32 4.78 -4.79
CA VAL A 56 -13.73 5.06 -4.46
C VAL A 56 -13.95 4.71 -2.99
N PRO A 57 -14.75 5.48 -2.22
CA PRO A 57 -15.05 5.13 -0.84
C PRO A 57 -15.66 3.72 -0.70
N ALA A 58 -15.17 2.95 0.27
CA ALA A 58 -15.71 1.63 0.60
C ALA A 58 -16.99 1.72 1.44
N ALA A 59 -17.92 0.78 1.24
CA ALA A 59 -19.13 0.66 2.04
C ALA A 59 -18.79 0.42 3.51
N SER A 60 -19.52 1.09 4.41
CA SER A 60 -19.18 1.15 5.82
C SER A 60 -19.61 -0.08 6.62
N GLY A 61 -19.04 -0.23 7.83
CA GLY A 61 -19.47 -1.24 8.81
C GLY A 61 -18.82 -2.63 8.68
N VAL A 62 -17.82 -2.78 7.81
CA VAL A 62 -17.09 -4.05 7.62
C VAL A 62 -15.58 -3.82 7.51
N ARG A 63 -14.80 -4.88 7.72
CA ARG A 63 -13.35 -4.88 7.51
C ARG A 63 -13.03 -5.53 6.16
N TYR A 64 -12.18 -4.88 5.37
CA TYR A 64 -11.67 -5.45 4.12
C TYR A 64 -10.18 -5.73 4.24
N THR A 65 -9.75 -6.84 3.62
CA THR A 65 -8.37 -7.28 3.51
C THR A 65 -7.98 -7.35 2.05
N PHE A 66 -6.84 -6.77 1.70
CA PHE A 66 -6.28 -6.71 0.35
C PHE A 66 -4.93 -7.41 0.33
N GLN A 67 -4.59 -7.98 -0.83
CA GLN A 67 -3.30 -8.63 -1.03
C GLN A 67 -2.22 -7.58 -1.27
N LEU A 68 -1.07 -7.79 -0.64
CA LEU A 68 0.09 -6.92 -0.77
C LEU A 68 1.30 -7.74 -1.21
N GLU A 69 2.05 -7.21 -2.17
CA GLU A 69 3.36 -7.69 -2.58
C GLU A 69 4.36 -6.53 -2.46
N LEU A 70 5.48 -6.77 -1.79
CA LEU A 70 6.60 -5.84 -1.64
C LEU A 70 7.84 -6.46 -2.28
N ASP A 71 8.45 -5.72 -3.20
CA ASP A 71 9.65 -6.09 -3.94
C ASP A 71 10.80 -5.13 -3.53
N GLY A 72 11.68 -5.62 -2.66
CA GLY A 72 12.76 -4.85 -2.01
C GLY A 72 14.11 -4.92 -2.73
N ARG A 73 14.09 -4.93 -4.08
CA ARG A 73 15.16 -5.26 -5.07
C ARG A 73 16.64 -5.00 -4.78
N ASN A 74 17.03 -4.28 -3.72
CA ASN A 74 18.44 -4.07 -3.39
C ASN A 74 18.76 -4.10 -1.89
N ALA A 75 17.95 -3.45 -1.03
CA ALA A 75 18.23 -3.36 0.40
C ALA A 75 18.07 -4.71 1.11
N ASP A 76 17.07 -5.50 0.72
CA ASP A 76 16.72 -6.75 1.40
C ASP A 76 16.60 -7.98 0.46
N ASN A 77 16.81 -7.80 -0.85
CA ASN A 77 16.83 -8.85 -1.89
C ASN A 77 15.73 -9.92 -1.71
N GLY A 78 14.48 -9.48 -1.51
CA GLY A 78 13.36 -10.34 -1.24
C GLY A 78 12.05 -9.83 -1.82
N VAL A 79 11.20 -10.77 -2.22
CA VAL A 79 9.77 -10.52 -2.42
C VAL A 79 9.05 -10.99 -1.17
N TRP A 80 8.30 -10.08 -0.55
CA TRP A 80 7.47 -10.41 0.60
C TRP A 80 6.00 -10.20 0.25
N THR A 81 5.17 -11.09 0.77
CA THR A 81 3.73 -10.95 0.70
C THR A 81 3.20 -10.45 2.05
N GLY A 82 2.04 -9.83 2.01
CA GLY A 82 1.35 -9.41 3.21
C GLY A 82 -0.08 -9.02 2.93
N GLU A 83 -0.62 -8.23 3.86
CA GLU A 83 -2.00 -7.79 3.78
C GLU A 83 -2.10 -6.30 4.06
N ALA A 84 -3.02 -5.65 3.37
CA ALA A 84 -3.42 -4.28 3.62
C ALA A 84 -4.87 -4.27 4.09
N HIS A 85 -5.16 -3.58 5.20
CA HIS A 85 -6.48 -3.61 5.82
C HIS A 85 -7.10 -2.22 5.91
N ILE A 86 -8.44 -2.19 5.80
CA ILE A 86 -9.26 -1.04 6.18
C ILE A 86 -10.37 -1.53 7.09
N PHE A 87 -10.64 -0.80 8.16
CA PHE A 87 -11.93 -0.86 8.84
C PHE A 87 -12.82 0.24 8.27
N ALA A 88 -13.85 -0.11 7.50
CA ALA A 88 -14.76 0.85 6.88
C ALA A 88 -15.74 1.51 7.89
N GLY A 89 -15.36 1.63 9.17
CA GLY A 89 -15.89 2.68 10.04
C GLY A 89 -15.15 4.01 9.89
N SER A 90 -14.02 4.03 9.15
CA SER A 90 -13.41 5.24 8.61
C SER A 90 -14.27 5.82 7.48
N ASP A 91 -13.90 6.99 6.94
CA ASP A 91 -14.56 7.61 5.77
C ASP A 91 -14.54 6.74 4.49
N GLY A 92 -13.99 5.52 4.57
CA GLY A 92 -13.93 4.55 3.48
C GLY A 92 -12.92 4.95 2.39
N THR A 93 -12.18 6.04 2.57
CA THR A 93 -11.36 6.63 1.49
C THR A 93 -9.93 6.11 1.48
N LYS A 94 -9.51 5.33 2.47
CA LYS A 94 -8.11 4.92 2.64
C LYS A 94 -7.96 3.55 3.29
N ILE A 95 -6.97 2.80 2.84
CA ILE A 95 -6.35 1.73 3.58
C ILE A 95 -5.66 2.33 4.80
N ASP A 96 -6.03 1.85 5.99
CA ASP A 96 -5.51 2.35 7.26
C ASP A 96 -4.03 2.01 7.41
N ARG A 97 -3.63 0.82 6.93
CA ARG A 97 -2.27 0.34 7.06
C ARG A 97 -1.86 -0.71 6.04
N LEU A 98 -0.65 -0.56 5.49
CA LEU A 98 0.07 -1.56 4.72
C LEU A 98 0.94 -2.43 5.64
N ARG A 99 0.89 -3.76 5.47
CA ARG A 99 1.67 -4.69 6.28
C ARG A 99 2.30 -5.80 5.45
N VAL A 100 3.48 -6.24 5.87
CA VAL A 100 4.21 -7.40 5.30
C VAL A 100 4.41 -8.48 6.35
N THR A 101 4.64 -9.72 5.92
CA THR A 101 5.02 -10.81 6.82
C THR A 101 6.53 -10.82 7.04
N SER A 102 6.98 -10.86 8.31
CA SER A 102 8.42 -10.93 8.62
C SER A 102 8.98 -12.35 8.65
N GLY A 103 10.24 -12.52 8.22
CA GLY A 103 10.93 -13.81 8.14
C GLY A 103 11.39 -14.42 9.48
N SER A 104 11.50 -13.64 10.56
CA SER A 104 11.93 -14.13 11.88
C SER A 104 10.75 -14.27 12.84
N ASN A 105 10.56 -15.49 13.36
CA ASN A 105 9.55 -15.93 14.34
C ASN A 105 8.07 -15.72 13.94
N GLY A 106 7.52 -16.66 13.17
CA GLY A 106 6.09 -16.96 13.17
C GLY A 106 5.17 -15.87 12.61
N ALA A 107 5.28 -15.58 11.31
CA ALA A 107 4.28 -14.91 10.47
C ALA A 107 3.57 -13.65 11.02
N ALA A 108 4.21 -12.89 11.92
CA ALA A 108 3.63 -11.65 12.42
C ALA A 108 3.56 -10.62 11.28
N LEU A 109 2.40 -9.99 11.12
CA LEU A 109 2.25 -8.85 10.21
C LEU A 109 2.92 -7.63 10.83
N GLN A 110 3.87 -7.05 10.10
CA GLN A 110 4.57 -5.83 10.48
C GLN A 110 4.09 -4.66 9.63
N ASN A 111 3.94 -3.49 10.26
CA ASN A 111 3.62 -2.27 9.52
C ASN A 111 4.80 -1.94 8.61
N ILE A 112 4.53 -1.55 7.36
CA ILE A 112 5.56 -0.93 6.54
C ILE A 112 5.76 0.49 7.07
N ASP A 113 6.91 0.75 7.67
CA ASP A 113 7.30 2.05 8.24
C ASP A 113 8.39 2.75 7.42
N HIS A 114 9.05 2.03 6.53
CA HIS A 114 10.18 2.49 5.75
C HIS A 114 10.19 1.87 4.35
N PHE A 115 10.38 2.70 3.33
CA PHE A 115 10.88 2.27 2.02
C PHE A 115 12.30 2.79 1.84
N TYR A 116 13.24 1.91 1.54
CA TYR A 116 14.66 2.24 1.44
C TYR A 116 14.97 3.05 0.18
N GLY A 117 14.35 2.75 -0.97
CA GLY A 117 14.58 3.50 -2.21
C GLY A 117 16.06 3.58 -2.62
N ASP A 118 16.71 4.74 -2.43
CA ASP A 118 18.15 4.96 -2.70
C ASP A 118 19.05 4.87 -1.44
N ALA A 119 18.47 4.57 -0.28
CA ALA A 119 19.21 4.33 0.95
C ALA A 119 20.15 3.12 0.83
N GLU A 120 21.16 3.07 1.69
CA GLU A 120 22.10 1.94 1.83
C GLU A 120 22.85 1.54 0.53
N GLY A 121 22.88 2.43 -0.46
CA GLY A 121 23.50 2.16 -1.76
C GLY A 121 22.61 1.38 -2.73
N ALA A 122 21.30 1.29 -2.44
CA ALA A 122 20.32 0.69 -3.33
C ALA A 122 20.31 1.41 -4.69
N ALA A 123 20.66 0.67 -5.74
CA ALA A 123 20.66 1.14 -7.13
C ALA A 123 19.28 1.03 -7.79
N GLU A 124 18.31 0.40 -7.12
CA GLU A 124 16.97 0.12 -7.64
C GLU A 124 15.89 0.59 -6.69
N ALA A 125 14.73 0.93 -7.24
CA ALA A 125 13.58 1.38 -6.47
C ALA A 125 12.87 0.22 -5.78
N GLU A 126 12.29 0.47 -4.61
CA GLU A 126 11.38 -0.46 -3.95
C GLU A 126 9.97 -0.32 -4.50
N ILE A 127 9.27 -1.43 -4.61
CA ILE A 127 7.94 -1.47 -5.23
C ILE A 127 6.94 -2.14 -4.30
N VAL A 128 5.85 -1.45 -4.02
CA VAL A 128 4.66 -2.05 -3.39
C VAL A 128 3.56 -2.18 -4.43
N THR A 129 2.97 -3.36 -4.50
CA THR A 129 1.74 -3.61 -5.25
C THR A 129 0.64 -4.02 -4.28
N VAL A 130 -0.51 -3.35 -4.34
CA VAL A 130 -1.71 -3.71 -3.59
C VAL A 130 -2.84 -4.03 -4.56
N THR A 131 -3.47 -5.18 -4.39
CA THR A 131 -4.62 -5.60 -5.21
C THR A 131 -5.79 -6.02 -4.35
N GLY A 132 -7.00 -5.68 -4.79
CA GLY A 132 -8.17 -5.96 -4.01
C GLY A 132 -9.50 -5.61 -4.65
N SER A 133 -10.57 -6.02 -3.98
CA SER A 133 -11.94 -5.68 -4.34
C SER A 133 -12.79 -5.41 -3.09
N TYR A 134 -13.70 -4.44 -3.17
CA TYR A 134 -14.60 -4.08 -2.07
C TYR A 134 -15.91 -3.46 -2.59
N PRO A 135 -17.05 -3.64 -1.89
CA PRO A 135 -18.28 -2.90 -2.15
C PRO A 135 -18.09 -1.39 -1.96
N VAL A 136 -18.60 -0.58 -2.88
CA VAL A 136 -18.57 0.89 -2.81
C VAL A 136 -19.67 1.42 -1.90
N ALA A 137 -19.44 2.59 -1.29
CA ALA A 137 -20.43 3.32 -0.48
C ALA A 137 -21.60 3.86 -1.32
#